data_AF-A0A0F9YF26-F1
#
_entry.id   AF-A0A0F9YF26-F1
#
_cell.length_a   1.000
_cell.length_b   1.000
_cell.length_c   1.000
_cell.angle_alpha   90.00
_cell.angle_beta   90.00
_cell.angle_gamma   90.00
#
_symmetry.space_group_name_H-M   'P 1'
#
loop_
_entity.id
_entity.type
_entity.pdbx_description
1 polymer ?
#
loop_
_entity_poly.entity_id
_entity_poly.type
_entity_poly.pdbx_seq_one_letter_code
_entity_poly.pdbx_strand_id
1 'polypeptide(L)'
;MKKLSFRLFQIIFPISIFLILGLVVFLTWFGKDFLFTGTDVYFPISRISSIYRNLFTWSTNSTGSQSTSMSIIFPYGLFLIVSEKLNLSLPLTQHLWYYYIFVLSGLSAYLFSKTVIKKTFNVDTVIPPMIA
;
A
#
# COMPACT_ATOMS: atom_id res chain seq x y z
N MET A 1 18.19 -22.92 -20.27
CA MET A 1 16.92 -22.16 -20.23
C MET A 1 15.92 -22.60 -19.14
N LYS A 2 15.78 -23.89 -18.79
CA LYS A 2 14.77 -24.36 -17.79
C LYS A 2 14.91 -23.76 -16.37
N LYS A 3 16.14 -23.50 -15.87
CA LYS A 3 16.37 -22.91 -14.54
C LYS A 3 15.84 -21.47 -14.39
N LEU A 4 15.82 -20.68 -15.46
CA LEU A 4 15.35 -19.30 -15.42
C LEU A 4 13.82 -19.25 -15.28
N SER A 5 13.11 -20.10 -16.02
CA SER A 5 11.65 -20.29 -15.93
C SER A 5 11.21 -20.68 -14.52
N PHE A 6 11.95 -21.58 -13.86
CA PHE A 6 11.62 -22.02 -12.50
C PHE A 6 11.78 -20.90 -11.46
N ARG A 7 12.84 -20.08 -11.54
CA ARG A 7 13.03 -18.94 -10.62
C ARG A 7 11.96 -17.86 -10.80
N LEU A 8 11.56 -17.58 -12.03
CA LEU A 8 10.49 -16.64 -12.33
C LEU A 8 9.16 -17.14 -11.74
N PHE A 9 8.85 -18.43 -11.91
CA PHE A 9 7.65 -19.03 -11.35
C PHE A 9 7.58 -18.88 -9.81
N GLN A 10 8.68 -19.10 -9.10
CA GLN A 10 8.75 -18.94 -7.65
C GLN A 10 8.51 -17.49 -7.15
N ILE A 11 8.69 -16.49 -8.01
CA ILE A 11 8.43 -15.08 -7.69
C ILE A 11 7.01 -14.70 -8.09
N ILE A 12 6.58 -15.08 -9.30
CA ILE A 12 5.28 -14.72 -9.85
C ILE A 12 4.14 -15.38 -9.08
N PHE A 13 4.31 -16.65 -8.69
CA PHE A 13 3.28 -17.40 -7.97
C PHE A 13 2.80 -16.72 -6.67
N PRO A 14 3.66 -16.38 -5.69
CA PRO A 14 3.22 -15.71 -4.48
C PRO A 14 2.62 -14.32 -4.76
N ILE A 15 3.16 -13.56 -5.72
CA ILE A 15 2.60 -12.27 -6.12
C ILE A 15 1.17 -12.44 -6.63
N SER A 16 0.95 -13.42 -7.51
CA SER A 16 -0.38 -13.71 -8.05
C SER A 16 -1.39 -14.09 -6.97
N ILE A 17 -0.98 -14.83 -5.94
CA ILE A 17 -1.84 -15.18 -4.80
C ILE A 17 -2.28 -13.92 -4.06
N PHE A 18 -1.37 -13.00 -3.72
CA PHE A 18 -1.74 -11.77 -3.03
C PHE A 18 -2.65 -10.87 -3.87
N LEU A 19 -2.43 -10.81 -5.19
CA LEU A 19 -3.31 -10.06 -6.09
C LEU A 19 -4.72 -10.65 -6.12
N ILE A 20 -4.85 -11.98 -6.19
CA ILE A 20 -6.14 -12.68 -6.16
C ILE A 20 -6.83 -12.48 -4.82
N LEU A 21 -6.13 -12.68 -3.69
CA LEU A 21 -6.68 -12.47 -2.36
C LEU A 21 -7.14 -11.02 -2.16
N GLY A 22 -6.33 -10.05 -2.58
CA GLY A 22 -6.72 -8.65 -2.57
C GLY A 22 -7.99 -8.41 -3.38
N LEU A 23 -8.15 -9.09 -4.53
CA LEU A 23 -9.31 -8.90 -5.40
C LEU A 23 -10.56 -9.53 -4.78
N VAL A 24 -10.43 -10.67 -4.09
CA VAL A 24 -11.51 -11.26 -3.30
C VAL A 24 -11.94 -10.31 -2.18
N VAL A 25 -10.99 -9.73 -1.44
CA VAL A 25 -11.31 -8.72 -0.41
C VAL A 25 -11.99 -7.51 -1.04
N PHE A 26 -11.48 -7.01 -2.16
CA PHE A 26 -12.06 -5.89 -2.90
C PHE A 26 -13.52 -6.13 -3.32
N LEU A 27 -13.86 -7.36 -3.71
CA LEU A 27 -15.23 -7.69 -4.14
C LEU A 27 -16.18 -7.99 -2.97
N THR A 28 -15.66 -8.46 -1.83
CA THR A 28 -16.48 -8.94 -0.72
C THR A 28 -16.67 -7.92 0.39
N TRP A 29 -15.66 -7.09 0.67
CA TRP A 29 -15.70 -6.14 1.79
C TRP A 29 -16.35 -4.81 1.40
N PHE A 30 -16.30 -4.44 0.13
CA PHE A 30 -16.77 -3.15 -0.33
C PHE A 30 -18.18 -3.29 -0.92
N GLY A 31 -19.17 -2.69 -0.24
CA GLY A 31 -20.51 -2.55 -0.80
C GLY A 31 -20.48 -1.72 -2.08
N LYS A 32 -21.42 -1.97 -3.00
CA LYS A 32 -21.54 -1.16 -4.23
C LYS A 32 -21.83 0.29 -3.85
N ASP A 33 -20.95 1.20 -4.29
CA ASP A 33 -21.12 2.65 -4.22
C ASP A 33 -21.18 3.28 -2.81
N PHE A 34 -20.86 2.53 -1.76
CA PHE A 34 -20.80 3.06 -0.40
C PHE A 34 -19.40 3.54 -0.04
N LEU A 35 -19.32 4.69 0.61
CA LEU A 35 -18.10 5.17 1.24
C LEU A 35 -17.97 4.58 2.65
N PHE A 36 -16.73 4.27 3.05
CA PHE A 36 -16.48 3.87 4.44
C PHE A 36 -16.50 5.09 5.36
N THR A 37 -17.55 5.17 6.17
CA THR A 37 -17.93 6.30 7.04
C THR A 37 -16.83 6.75 8.00
N GLY A 38 -15.87 5.88 8.34
CA GLY A 38 -14.73 6.22 9.20
C GLY A 38 -13.61 7.03 8.50
N THR A 39 -13.63 7.12 7.17
CA THR A 39 -12.57 7.80 6.39
C THR A 39 -13.05 8.85 5.42
N ASP A 40 -14.32 9.23 5.50
CA ASP A 40 -14.88 10.35 4.72
C ASP A 40 -14.15 11.68 5.02
N VAL A 41 -13.55 11.79 6.22
CA VAL A 41 -12.65 12.91 6.57
C VAL A 41 -11.35 12.91 5.75
N TYR A 42 -10.87 11.72 5.35
CA TYR A 42 -9.64 11.55 4.57
C TYR A 42 -9.88 11.55 3.06
N PHE A 43 -11.07 11.17 2.60
CA PHE A 43 -11.50 11.21 1.20
C PHE A 43 -12.45 12.39 0.94
N PRO A 44 -11.93 13.64 0.88
CA PRO A 44 -12.75 14.81 0.64
C PRO A 44 -13.34 14.79 -0.77
N ILE A 45 -14.51 15.42 -0.94
CA ILE A 45 -15.20 15.53 -2.24
C ILE A 45 -14.30 16.20 -3.30
N SER A 46 -13.58 17.28 -2.91
CA SER A 46 -12.55 17.90 -3.74
C SER A 46 -11.17 17.54 -3.20
N ARG A 47 -10.53 16.55 -3.81
CA ARG A 47 -9.26 15.98 -3.34
C ARG A 47 -8.09 16.88 -3.65
N ILE A 48 -8.02 17.44 -4.85
CA ILE A 48 -6.95 18.37 -5.24
C ILE A 48 -6.95 19.61 -4.34
N SER A 49 -8.11 20.24 -4.12
CA SER A 49 -8.17 21.44 -3.29
C SER A 49 -7.85 21.14 -1.82
N SER A 50 -8.22 19.95 -1.32
CA SER A 50 -7.86 19.51 0.02
C SER A 50 -6.36 19.29 0.18
N ILE A 51 -5.71 18.59 -0.77
CA ILE A 51 -4.26 18.38 -0.74
C ILE A 51 -3.49 19.69 -0.92
N TYR A 52 -3.97 20.60 -1.78
CA TYR A 52 -3.37 21.92 -1.94
C TYR A 52 -3.37 22.71 -0.63
N ARG A 53 -4.44 22.63 0.17
CA ARG A 53 -4.50 23.27 1.50
C ARG A 53 -3.46 22.69 2.47
N ASN A 54 -3.19 21.39 2.39
CA ASN A 54 -2.18 20.74 3.22
C ASN A 54 -0.73 21.12 2.87
N LEU A 55 -0.49 21.82 1.76
CA LEU A 55 0.82 22.41 1.45
C LEU A 55 1.13 23.63 2.33
N PHE A 56 0.11 24.27 2.88
CA PHE A 56 0.27 25.44 3.74
C PHE A 56 0.20 25.01 5.20
N THR A 57 0.98 25.65 6.05
CA THR A 57 1.03 25.38 7.49
C THR A 57 -0.21 25.89 8.23
N TRP A 58 -0.93 26.84 7.65
CA TRP A 58 -2.08 27.52 8.26
C TRP A 58 -3.40 27.14 7.57
N SER A 59 -4.37 26.63 8.35
CA SER A 59 -5.72 26.33 7.85
C SER A 59 -6.69 27.45 8.23
N THR A 60 -7.35 28.04 7.22
CA THR A 60 -8.42 29.03 7.42
C THR A 60 -9.76 28.41 7.80
N ASN A 61 -9.93 27.09 7.65
CA ASN A 61 -11.20 26.40 7.90
C ASN A 61 -11.48 26.14 9.37
N SER A 62 -10.48 26.29 10.23
CA SER A 62 -10.52 25.87 11.63
C SER A 62 -9.98 26.95 12.55
N THR A 63 -10.36 28.21 12.26
CA THR A 63 -10.04 29.40 13.08
C THR A 63 -8.58 29.45 13.56
N GLY A 64 -7.64 29.14 12.66
CA GLY A 64 -6.20 29.19 12.94
C GLY A 64 -5.58 27.91 13.49
N SER A 65 -6.17 26.73 13.25
CA SER A 65 -5.49 25.48 13.55
C SER A 65 -4.30 25.24 12.61
N GLN A 66 -3.28 24.54 13.12
CA GLN A 66 -2.22 23.99 12.28
C GLN A 66 -2.85 23.08 11.22
N SER A 67 -2.36 23.21 9.99
CA SER A 67 -2.71 22.33 8.88
C SER A 67 -2.21 20.90 9.14
N THR A 68 -2.89 19.91 8.58
CA THR A 68 -2.50 18.50 8.78
C THR A 68 -1.10 18.24 8.22
N SER A 69 -0.40 17.29 8.85
CA SER A 69 1.01 17.00 8.59
C SER A 69 1.30 16.76 7.11
N MET A 70 2.39 17.37 6.59
CA MET A 70 2.89 17.16 5.23
C MET A 70 3.06 15.68 4.85
N SER A 71 3.18 14.79 5.84
CA SER A 71 3.22 13.33 5.65
C SER A 71 1.98 12.77 4.94
N ILE A 72 0.85 13.48 4.91
CA ILE A 72 -0.35 13.05 4.18
C ILE A 72 -0.22 13.32 2.67
N ILE A 73 0.63 14.28 2.26
CA ILE A 73 0.80 14.66 0.84
C ILE A 73 1.37 13.49 0.04
N PHE A 74 2.36 12.80 0.59
CA PHE A 74 2.99 11.65 -0.04
C PHE A 74 3.00 10.46 0.91
N PRO A 75 2.53 9.26 0.49
CA PRO A 75 2.07 8.90 -0.87
C PRO A 75 0.56 9.14 -1.12
N TYR A 76 -0.22 9.39 -0.06
CA TYR A 76 -1.68 9.41 -0.13
C TYR A 76 -2.23 10.57 -0.97
N GLY A 77 -1.77 11.80 -0.73
CA GLY A 77 -2.23 12.97 -1.47
C GLY A 77 -1.96 12.89 -2.97
N LEU A 78 -0.80 12.38 -3.39
CA LEU A 78 -0.52 12.14 -4.81
C LEU A 78 -1.51 11.14 -5.43
N PHE A 79 -1.80 10.04 -4.73
CA PHE A 79 -2.79 9.07 -5.21
C PHE A 79 -4.16 9.71 -5.42
N LEU A 80 -4.60 10.55 -4.48
CA LEU A 80 -5.87 11.28 -4.59
C LEU A 80 -5.90 12.31 -5.73
N ILE A 81 -4.80 13.02 -5.97
CA ILE A 81 -4.69 13.96 -7.10
C ILE A 81 -4.83 13.20 -8.42
N VAL A 82 -4.13 12.08 -8.55
CA VAL A 82 -4.18 11.24 -9.76
C VAL A 82 -5.59 10.67 -9.95
N SER A 83 -6.24 10.19 -8.89
CA SER A 83 -7.59 9.63 -9.00
C SER A 83 -8.63 10.67 -9.42
N GLU A 84 -8.51 11.92 -8.96
CA GLU A 84 -9.37 13.01 -9.40
C GLU A 84 -9.12 13.40 -10.86
N LYS A 85 -7.86 13.45 -11.30
CA LYS A 85 -7.51 13.71 -12.70
C LYS A 85 -8.03 12.62 -13.65
N LEU A 86 -8.12 11.38 -13.17
CA LEU A 86 -8.73 10.27 -13.89
C LEU A 86 -10.26 10.21 -13.79
N ASN A 87 -10.90 11.20 -13.14
CA ASN A 87 -12.35 11.23 -12.89
C ASN A 87 -12.89 9.95 -12.21
N LEU A 88 -12.08 9.34 -11.34
CA LEU A 88 -12.55 8.18 -10.58
C LEU A 88 -13.55 8.62 -9.52
N SER A 89 -14.63 7.84 -9.38
CA SER A 89 -15.60 8.03 -8.31
C SER A 89 -14.90 7.92 -6.95
N LEU A 90 -15.43 8.65 -5.97
CA LEU A 90 -14.88 8.66 -4.62
C LEU A 90 -14.86 7.25 -3.98
N PRO A 91 -15.95 6.45 -4.07
CA PRO A 91 -15.94 5.09 -3.55
C PRO A 91 -14.89 4.21 -4.23
N LEU A 92 -14.80 4.27 -5.57
CA LEU A 92 -13.80 3.48 -6.31
C LEU A 92 -12.37 3.85 -5.90
N THR A 93 -12.10 5.15 -5.75
CA THR A 93 -10.79 5.64 -5.29
C THR A 93 -10.44 5.08 -3.92
N GLN A 94 -11.38 5.11 -2.99
CA GLN A 94 -11.21 4.58 -1.64
C GLN A 94 -10.96 3.06 -1.65
N HIS A 95 -11.73 2.31 -2.44
CA HIS A 95 -11.58 0.86 -2.54
C HIS A 95 -10.22 0.48 -3.15
N LEU A 96 -9.77 1.20 -4.18
CA LEU A 96 -8.45 1.00 -4.80
C LEU A 96 -7.31 1.28 -3.81
N TRP A 97 -7.44 2.33 -2.99
CA TRP A 97 -6.45 2.65 -1.96
C TRP A 97 -6.31 1.54 -0.93
N TYR A 98 -7.44 1.02 -0.42
CA TYR A 98 -7.42 -0.07 0.55
C TYR A 98 -6.90 -1.38 -0.05
N TYR A 99 -7.29 -1.70 -1.29
CA TYR A 99 -6.72 -2.82 -2.03
C TYR A 99 -5.20 -2.72 -2.10
N TYR A 100 -4.68 -1.54 -2.49
CA TYR A 100 -3.25 -1.29 -2.58
C TYR A 100 -2.53 -1.50 -1.25
N ILE A 101 -3.05 -0.92 -0.16
CA ILE A 101 -2.48 -1.10 1.19
C ILE A 101 -2.46 -2.57 1.59
N PHE A 102 -3.56 -3.28 1.37
CA PHE A 102 -3.69 -4.68 1.74
C PHE A 102 -2.68 -5.56 1.00
N VAL A 103 -2.63 -5.44 -0.34
CA VAL A 103 -1.72 -6.21 -1.18
C VAL A 103 -0.26 -5.90 -0.85
N LEU A 104 0.10 -4.63 -0.71
CA LEU A 104 1.47 -4.24 -0.38
C LEU A 104 1.90 -4.75 1.00
N SER A 105 1.03 -4.66 1.99
CA SER A 105 1.34 -5.16 3.34
C SER A 105 1.61 -6.67 3.30
N GLY A 106 0.78 -7.45 2.59
CA GLY A 106 0.99 -8.88 2.39
C GLY A 106 2.31 -9.20 1.67
N LEU A 107 2.61 -8.48 0.59
CA LEU A 107 3.87 -8.64 -0.15
C LEU A 107 5.09 -8.29 0.70
N SER A 108 5.03 -7.20 1.47
CA SER A 108 6.12 -6.81 2.37
C SER A 108 6.38 -7.86 3.44
N ALA A 109 5.33 -8.43 4.04
CA ALA A 109 5.44 -9.48 5.04
C ALA A 109 6.04 -10.76 4.45
N TYR A 110 5.62 -11.14 3.23
CA TYR A 110 6.18 -12.28 2.51
C TYR A 110 7.68 -12.10 2.22
N LEU A 111 8.07 -10.94 1.67
CA LEU A 111 9.47 -10.64 1.37
C LEU A 111 10.31 -10.60 2.64
N PHE A 112 9.82 -9.96 3.69
CA PHE A 112 10.48 -9.91 4.99
C PHE A 112 10.71 -11.33 5.54
N SER A 113 9.66 -12.14 5.61
CA SER A 113 9.73 -13.52 6.10
C SER A 113 10.74 -14.36 5.31
N LYS A 114 10.72 -14.23 3.97
CA LYS A 114 11.68 -14.91 3.09
C LYS A 114 13.12 -14.49 3.35
N THR A 115 13.37 -13.20 3.55
CA THR A 115 14.72 -12.68 3.83
C THR A 115 15.25 -13.14 5.19
N VAL A 116 14.40 -13.12 6.23
CA VAL A 116 14.76 -13.53 7.58
C VAL A 116 15.05 -15.04 7.62
N ILE A 117 14.14 -15.87 7.10
CA ILE A 117 14.30 -17.33 7.05
C ILE A 117 15.59 -17.69 6.30
N LYS A 118 15.83 -17.10 5.12
CA LYS A 118 17.05 -17.35 4.36
C LYS A 118 18.30 -17.01 5.17
N LYS A 119 18.30 -15.93 5.97
CA LYS A 119 19.44 -15.53 6.80
C LYS A 119 19.65 -16.50 7.97
N THR A 120 18.58 -16.91 8.65
CA THR A 120 18.64 -17.79 9.82
C THR A 120 19.13 -19.18 9.47
N PHE A 121 18.76 -19.73 8.30
CA PHE A 121 19.15 -21.08 7.88
C PHE A 121 20.42 -21.13 7.01
N ASN A 122 21.12 -20.02 6.79
CA ASN A 122 22.42 -19.99 6.09
C ASN A 122 23.62 -19.98 7.07
N VAL A 123 23.40 -20.31 8.34
CA VAL A 123 24.42 -20.38 9.41
C VAL A 123 25.08 -21.77 9.42
N ASP A 124 25.47 -22.27 8.25
CA ASP A 124 26.22 -23.53 8.10
C ASP A 124 27.67 -23.32 7.62
N THR A 125 28.17 -22.08 7.63
CA THR A 125 29.54 -21.76 7.15
C THR A 125 30.47 -21.11 8.18
N VAL A 126 30.07 -21.07 9.46
CA VAL A 126 30.94 -20.61 10.56
C VAL A 126 31.26 -21.78 11.50
N ILE A 127 31.72 -22.89 10.95
CA ILE A 127 32.54 -23.83 11.73
C ILE A 127 33.98 -23.40 11.45
N PRO A 128 34.68 -22.73 12.38
CA PRO A 128 36.11 -22.50 12.20
C PRO A 128 36.79 -23.86 12.04
N PRO A 129 37.78 -24.02 11.13
CA PRO A 129 38.50 -25.27 11.02
C PRO A 129 39.08 -25.60 12.39
N MET A 130 38.57 -26.68 13.01
CA MET A 130 39.24 -27.26 14.16
C MET A 130 40.62 -27.67 13.67
N ILE A 131 41.63 -26.97 14.19
CA ILE A 131 43.04 -27.30 14.02
C ILE A 131 43.20 -28.73 14.54
N ALA A 132 43.50 -29.65 13.63
CA ALA A 132 43.90 -31.02 13.93
C ALA A 132 45.36 -31.06 14.37
#